data_AF-J7LC23-F1
#
_entry.id   AF-J7LC23-F1
#
_cell.length_a   1.000
_cell.length_b   1.000
_cell.length_c   1.000
_cell.angle_alpha   90.00
_cell.angle_beta   90.00
_cell.angle_gamma   90.00
#
_symmetry.space_group_name_H-M   'P 1'
#
loop_
_entity.id
_entity.type
_entity.pdbx_description
1 polymer ?
#
loop_
_entity_poly.entity_id
_entity_poly.type
_entity_poly.pdbx_seq_one_letter_code
_entity_poly.pdbx_strand_id
1 'polypeptide(L)' 'MHPVSRHPVPRIPLDGITRNWTCRLCSHSNPDDEDICCQQCGGVKR' A
#
# COMPACT_ATOMS: atom_id res chain seq x y z
N MET A 1 -32.94 -24.96 -20.27
CA MET A 1 -32.46 -24.66 -18.91
C MET A 1 -30.95 -24.40 -19.02
N HIS A 2 -30.53 -23.14 -19.14
CA HIS A 2 -29.11 -22.79 -19.26
C HIS A 2 -28.49 -22.71 -17.86
N PRO A 3 -27.32 -23.30 -17.60
CA PRO A 3 -26.64 -23.10 -16.33
C PRO A 3 -26.17 -21.65 -16.25
N VAL A 4 -26.65 -20.93 -15.24
CA VAL A 4 -26.16 -19.59 -14.90
C VAL A 4 -24.71 -19.74 -14.47
N SER A 5 -23.75 -19.35 -15.32
CA SER A 5 -22.34 -19.23 -14.97
C SER A 5 -22.19 -18.21 -13.85
N ARG A 6 -22.19 -18.70 -12.61
CA ARG A 6 -21.82 -17.92 -11.43
C ARG A 6 -20.31 -17.74 -11.46
N HIS A 7 -19.86 -16.73 -12.21
CA HIS A 7 -18.50 -16.25 -12.05
C HIS A 7 -18.32 -15.83 -10.59
N PRO A 8 -17.35 -16.40 -9.84
CA PRO A 8 -17.04 -15.88 -8.53
C PRO A 8 -16.56 -14.45 -8.74
N VAL A 9 -17.26 -13.48 -8.13
CA VAL A 9 -16.78 -12.11 -8.03
C VAL A 9 -15.37 -12.20 -7.43
N PRO A 10 -14.32 -11.71 -8.12
CA PRO A 10 -13.01 -11.67 -7.51
C PRO A 10 -13.15 -10.81 -6.26
N ARG A 11 -12.99 -11.45 -5.09
CA ARG A 11 -12.80 -10.76 -3.83
C ARG A 11 -11.41 -10.14 -3.92
N ILE A 12 -11.31 -9.00 -4.60
CA ILE A 12 -10.16 -8.14 -4.49
C ILE A 12 -10.14 -7.75 -3.01
N PRO A 13 -9.11 -8.12 -2.22
CA PRO A 13 -8.95 -7.56 -0.90
C PRO A 13 -8.83 -6.06 -1.09
N LEU A 14 -9.84 -5.33 -0.65
CA LEU A 14 -9.91 -3.87 -0.77
C LEU A 14 -9.05 -3.23 0.32
N ASP A 15 -7.82 -3.72 0.53
CA ASP A 15 -6.86 -3.13 1.48
C ASP A 15 -5.44 -3.62 1.17
N GLY A 16 -4.99 -3.33 -0.04
CA GLY A 16 -3.64 -3.67 -0.51
C GLY A 16 -2.90 -2.49 -1.12
N ILE A 17 -3.40 -1.27 -0.93
CA ILE A 17 -2.57 -0.10 -1.20
C ILE A 17 -1.74 0.08 0.06
N THR A 18 -0.61 -0.63 0.13
CA THR A 18 0.51 -0.12 0.91
C THR A 18 0.75 1.27 0.33
N ARG A 19 0.23 2.31 0.99
CA ARG A 19 0.60 3.66 0.62
C ARG A 19 2.10 3.71 0.84
N ASN A 20 2.80 4.48 0.03
CA ASN A 20 4.20 4.78 0.26
C ASN A 20 4.27 6.28 0.49
N TRP A 21 5.08 6.70 1.45
CA TRP A 21 5.39 8.12 1.63
C TRP A 21 6.80 8.39 1.15
N THR A 22 6.98 9.51 0.46
CA THR A 22 8.30 9.93 0.01
C THR A 22 8.96 10.79 1.08
N CYS A 23 10.14 10.38 1.54
CA CYS A 23 10.91 11.16 2.49
C CYS A 23 11.36 12.49 1.86
N ARG A 24 10.99 13.62 2.47
CA ARG A 24 11.36 14.96 1.96
C ARG A 24 12.83 15.31 2.14
N LEU A 25 13.58 14.55 2.95
CA LEU A 25 15.01 14.80 3.21
C LEU A 25 15.91 14.13 2.18
N CYS A 26 15.58 12.91 1.75
CA CYS A 26 16.44 12.10 0.87
C CYS A 26 15.72 11.55 -0.37
N SER A 27 14.44 11.89 -0.56
CA SER A 27 13.58 11.42 -1.66
C SER A 27 13.37 9.90 -1.72
N HIS A 28 13.76 9.18 -0.67
CA HIS A 28 13.53 7.74 -0.56
C HIS A 28 12.04 7.43 -0.39
N SER A 29 11.55 6.42 -1.10
CA SER A 29 10.18 5.92 -0.92
C SER A 29 10.15 4.94 0.24
N ASN A 30 9.40 5.28 1.28
CA ASN A 30 9.19 4.43 2.45
C ASN A 30 7.79 3.81 2.41
N PRO A 31 7.60 2.60 2.96
CA PRO A 31 6.26 2.08 3.22
C PRO A 31 5.52 3.01 4.19
N ASP A 32 4.21 3.18 3.98
CA ASP A 32 3.28 3.82 4.91
C ASP A 32 2.94 2.83 6.03
N ASP A 33 3.99 2.40 6.72
CA ASP A 33 3.88 1.72 8.01
C ASP A 33 3.61 2.77 9.11
N GLU A 34 3.17 2.32 10.27
CA GLU A 34 3.08 3.14 11.49
C GLU A 34 4.46 3.72 11.90
N ASP A 35 5.54 3.21 11.30
CA ASP A 35 6.89 3.70 11.50
C ASP A 35 7.10 5.08 10.87
N ILE A 36 7.29 6.06 11.76
CA ILE A 36 7.40 7.47 11.40
C ILE A 36 8.80 7.78 10.82
N CYS A 37 9.78 6.87 10.92
CA CYS A 37 11.17 7.14 10.53
C CYS A 37 11.52 6.59 9.13
N CYS A 38 12.24 7.39 8.33
CA CYS A 38 12.75 6.96 7.03
C CYS A 38 13.82 5.88 7.21
N GLN A 39 13.68 4.77 6.49
CA GLN A 39 14.60 3.62 6.63
C GLN A 39 15.98 3.90 6.03
N GLN A 40 16.09 4.91 5.16
CA GLN A 40 17.35 5.27 4.50
C GLN A 40 18.15 6.30 5.29
N CYS A 41 17.50 7.34 5.82
CA CYS A 41 18.19 8.49 6.42
C CYS A 41 17.77 8.81 7.86
N GLY A 42 16.81 8.06 8.43
CA GLY A 42 16.25 8.34 9.76
C GLY A 42 15.36 9.58 9.84
N GLY A 43 15.06 10.23 8.71
CA GLY A 43 14.18 11.39 8.64
C GLY A 43 12.74 11.09 9.02
N VAL A 44 12.10 11.94 9.82
CA VAL A 44 10.73 11.73 10.29
C VAL A 44 9.71 12.10 9.20
N LYS A 45 8.65 11.29 9.05
CA LYS A 45 7.46 11.52 8.24
C LYS A 45 6.74 12.77 8.79
N ARG A 46 6.72 13.85 8.00
CA ARG A 46 6.06 15.12 8.32
C ARG A 46 4.92 15.42 7.36
#